data_AF-A0A382F618-F1
#
_entry.id   AF-A0A382F618-F1
#
_cell.length_a   1.000
_cell.length_b   1.000
_cell.length_c   1.000
_cell.angle_alpha   90.00
_cell.angle_beta   90.00
_cell.angle_gamma   90.00
#
_symmetry.space_group_name_H-M   'P 1'
#
loop_
_entity.id
_entity.type
_entity.pdbx_description
1 polymer ?
#
loop_
_entity_poly.entity_id
_entity_poly.type
_entity_poly.pdbx_seq_one_letter_code
_entity_poly.pdbx_strand_id
1 'polypeptide(L)'
;MPKCIFAILIVYGFGINQLGAQTTQIDNVILVTLDGARTQEIFGGLDLDILQSTSGNNPVESTVSYRRYWAPTAKERRGKLMPFFWTTLMQHYGSIAGNRDLGSRVKVSNTQLFSYPGYAEILTGESHDDLITSNDNRHYPFPTVLEFLKDSLALTNTQVATFASWETFNWIVSQREGSVTVNAGFEPYEHPEEALQALNRQQFETKTPWDTVRHDFYTFRFGMAHLATYHPKVLYLALGETDDWAHDRRY
;
A
#
# COMPACT_ATOMS: atom_id res chain seq x y z
N MET A 1 -62.83 15.48 46.37
CA MET A 1 -62.61 16.31 45.17
C MET A 1 -61.32 15.84 44.52
N PRO A 2 -61.37 15.19 43.34
CA PRO A 2 -60.15 14.75 42.67
C PRO A 2 -59.44 15.97 42.04
N LYS A 3 -58.13 16.06 42.24
CA LYS A 3 -57.27 17.08 41.64
C LYS A 3 -56.91 16.64 40.21
N CYS A 4 -57.32 17.41 39.20
CA CYS A 4 -56.85 17.24 37.84
C CYS A 4 -55.43 17.79 37.71
N ILE A 5 -54.51 16.99 37.16
CA ILE A 5 -53.19 17.42 36.72
C ILE A 5 -53.27 17.59 35.20
N PHE A 6 -52.98 18.80 34.72
CA PHE A 6 -52.83 19.09 33.29
C PHE A 6 -51.39 18.78 32.90
N ALA A 7 -51.19 17.89 31.93
CA ALA A 7 -49.89 17.66 31.29
C ALA A 7 -49.91 18.27 29.89
N ILE A 8 -48.96 19.16 29.60
CA ILE A 8 -48.70 19.68 28.26
C ILE A 8 -47.63 18.80 27.63
N LEU A 9 -47.96 18.15 26.51
CA LEU A 9 -47.04 17.37 25.69
C LEU A 9 -46.48 18.30 24.61
N ILE A 10 -45.18 18.62 24.65
CA ILE A 10 -44.48 19.32 23.56
C ILE A 10 -43.78 18.25 22.71
N VAL A 11 -44.28 18.05 21.50
CA VAL A 11 -43.67 17.16 20.51
C VAL A 11 -42.64 17.97 19.72
N TYR A 12 -41.35 17.72 19.96
CA TYR A 12 -40.29 18.17 19.06
C TYR A 12 -40.27 17.26 17.84
N GLY A 13 -40.69 17.79 16.68
CA GLY A 13 -40.50 17.12 15.40
C GLY A 13 -39.03 17.04 15.06
N PHE A 14 -38.43 15.85 15.21
CA PHE A 14 -37.14 15.56 14.60
C PHE A 14 -37.34 15.42 13.09
N GLY A 15 -36.95 16.46 12.35
CA GLY A 15 -36.76 16.35 10.91
C GLY A 15 -35.65 15.35 10.64
N ILE A 16 -36.01 14.21 10.04
CA ILE A 16 -35.04 13.25 9.51
C ILE A 16 -34.41 13.91 8.29
N ASN A 17 -33.30 14.62 8.50
CA ASN A 17 -32.41 14.95 7.39
C ASN A 17 -31.83 13.63 6.89
N GLN A 18 -32.42 13.08 5.83
CA GLN A 18 -31.74 12.07 5.03
C GLN A 18 -30.45 12.71 4.50
N LEU A 19 -29.33 12.37 5.13
CA LEU A 19 -28.03 12.49 4.51
C LEU A 19 -28.07 11.60 3.28
N GLY A 20 -28.38 12.18 2.12
CA GLY A 20 -28.19 11.51 0.85
C GLY A 20 -26.72 11.13 0.77
N ALA A 21 -26.42 9.84 0.88
CA ALA A 21 -25.12 9.33 0.50
C ALA A 21 -24.91 9.75 -0.95
N GLN A 22 -24.00 10.69 -1.19
CA GLN A 22 -23.58 11.02 -2.53
C GLN A 22 -23.03 9.70 -3.10
N THR A 23 -23.73 9.11 -4.06
CA THR A 23 -23.23 7.96 -4.80
C THR A 23 -22.08 8.46 -5.65
N THR A 24 -20.89 8.55 -5.06
CA THR A 24 -19.66 8.72 -5.81
C THR A 24 -19.51 7.48 -6.66
N GLN A 25 -19.68 7.63 -7.97
CA GLN A 25 -19.33 6.59 -8.91
C GLN A 25 -17.81 6.43 -8.85
N ILE A 26 -17.35 5.31 -8.26
CA ILE A 26 -15.93 4.96 -8.23
C ILE A 26 -15.64 4.18 -9.51
N ASP A 27 -14.97 4.83 -10.45
CA ASP A 27 -14.72 4.23 -11.76
C ASP A 27 -13.50 3.31 -11.80
N ASN A 28 -12.51 3.53 -10.92
CA ASN A 28 -11.25 2.77 -10.89
C ASN A 28 -10.72 2.66 -9.44
N VAL A 29 -9.98 1.59 -9.17
CA VAL A 29 -9.30 1.33 -7.89
C VAL A 29 -7.80 1.20 -8.14
N ILE A 30 -7.00 1.96 -7.39
CA ILE A 30 -5.54 1.80 -7.38
C ILE A 30 -5.12 1.41 -5.97
N LEU A 31 -4.57 0.21 -5.82
CA LEU A 31 -3.94 -0.26 -4.59
C LEU A 31 -2.44 0.02 -4.65
N VAL A 32 -1.87 0.55 -3.58
CA VAL A 32 -0.42 0.72 -3.45
C VAL A 32 0.02 0.14 -2.11
N THR A 33 1.00 -0.75 -2.12
CA THR A 33 1.65 -1.25 -0.91
C THR A 33 3.13 -0.88 -0.91
N LEU A 34 3.66 -0.59 0.28
CA LEU A 34 5.07 -0.37 0.54
C LEU A 34 5.53 -1.46 1.51
N ASP A 35 6.46 -2.31 1.11
CA ASP A 35 6.99 -3.35 1.98
C ASP A 35 7.92 -2.77 3.05
N GLY A 36 7.90 -3.31 4.26
CA GLY A 36 8.78 -2.86 5.36
C GLY A 36 8.55 -1.42 5.84
N ALA A 37 7.59 -0.68 5.27
CA ALA A 37 7.29 0.69 5.67
C ALA A 37 6.63 0.72 7.06
N ARG A 38 7.36 1.27 8.03
CA ARG A 38 6.92 1.34 9.42
C ARG A 38 5.92 2.47 9.67
N THR A 39 4.89 2.17 10.46
CA THR A 39 3.86 3.14 10.85
C THR A 39 4.41 4.29 11.70
N GLN A 40 5.47 4.06 12.47
CA GLN A 40 6.13 5.04 13.31
C GLN A 40 6.67 6.20 12.47
N GLU A 41 7.31 5.89 11.34
CA GLU A 41 7.85 6.88 10.42
C GLU A 41 6.74 7.56 9.60
N ILE A 42 5.68 6.82 9.25
CA ILE A 42 4.48 7.39 8.61
C ILE A 42 3.87 8.46 9.50
N PHE A 43 3.56 8.15 10.77
CA PHE A 43 2.86 9.10 11.65
C PHE A 43 3.77 10.09 12.38
N GLY A 44 5.00 9.69 12.68
CA GLY A 44 5.96 10.40 13.53
C GLY A 44 7.12 11.07 12.79
N GLY A 45 7.34 10.71 11.53
CA GLY A 45 8.51 11.14 10.75
C GLY A 45 9.79 10.45 11.21
N LEU A 46 10.95 11.09 10.98
CA LEU A 46 12.24 10.53 11.35
C LEU A 46 12.28 10.10 12.83
N ASP A 47 12.64 8.84 13.06
CA ASP A 47 12.84 8.23 14.37
C ASP A 47 14.31 8.36 14.79
N LEU A 48 14.56 9.04 15.92
CA LEU A 48 15.93 9.27 16.40
C LEU A 48 16.59 8.02 16.93
N ASP A 49 15.84 7.12 17.57
CA ASP A 49 16.41 5.93 18.17
C ASP A 49 16.96 5.01 17.06
N ILE A 50 16.22 4.92 15.95
CA ILE A 50 16.65 4.20 14.75
C ILE A 50 17.82 4.89 14.09
N LEU A 51 17.75 6.20 13.83
CA LEU A 51 18.88 6.92 13.25
C LEU A 51 20.14 6.78 14.10
N GLN A 52 20.03 6.88 15.42
CA GLN A 52 21.15 6.69 16.33
C GLN A 52 21.73 5.28 16.23
N SER A 53 20.87 4.25 16.12
CA SER A 53 21.30 2.87 15.97
C SER A 53 22.08 2.59 14.68
N THR A 54 21.86 3.37 13.62
CA THR A 54 22.54 3.22 12.32
C THR A 54 23.68 4.23 12.09
N SER A 55 23.83 5.23 12.95
CA SER A 55 24.84 6.30 12.80
C SER A 55 26.26 5.91 13.24
N GLY A 56 26.41 4.74 13.88
CA GLY A 56 27.69 4.30 14.44
C GLY A 56 28.21 5.28 15.50
N ASN A 57 29.47 5.73 15.34
CA ASN A 57 30.09 6.69 16.26
C ASN A 57 29.86 8.16 15.86
N ASN A 58 29.14 8.43 14.77
CA ASN A 58 28.89 9.80 14.33
C ASN A 58 27.74 10.42 15.14
N PRO A 59 27.86 11.69 15.58
CA PRO A 59 26.73 12.42 16.14
C PRO A 59 25.56 12.45 15.15
N VAL A 60 24.35 12.17 15.61
CA VAL A 60 23.16 12.09 14.74
C VAL A 60 22.93 13.38 13.97
N GLU A 61 23.23 14.53 14.56
CA GLU A 61 23.11 15.87 13.97
C GLU A 61 24.04 16.07 12.77
N SER A 62 25.12 15.30 12.69
CA SER A 62 26.07 15.31 11.59
C SER A 62 25.64 14.43 10.40
N THR A 63 24.56 13.65 10.54
CA THR A 63 24.02 12.83 9.44
C THR A 63 23.22 13.68 8.44
N VAL A 64 23.17 13.23 7.18
CA VAL A 64 22.32 13.84 6.16
C VAL A 64 20.84 13.69 6.51
N SER A 65 20.44 12.53 7.01
CA SER A 65 19.05 12.22 7.39
C SER A 65 18.54 13.16 8.47
N TYR A 66 19.31 13.41 9.54
CA TYR A 66 18.91 14.37 10.57
C TYR A 66 18.73 15.78 9.98
N ARG A 67 19.73 16.30 9.27
CA ARG A 67 19.67 17.65 8.70
C ARG A 67 18.47 17.85 7.76
N ARG A 68 18.10 16.80 7.02
CA ARG A 68 17.02 16.88 6.05
C ARG A 68 15.64 16.68 6.66
N TYR A 69 15.50 15.72 7.58
CA TYR A 69 14.19 15.22 8.01
C TYR A 69 13.84 15.51 9.47
N TRP A 70 14.80 15.93 10.30
CA TRP A 70 14.51 16.26 11.70
C TRP A 70 13.74 17.57 11.86
N ALA A 71 12.86 17.58 12.86
CA ALA A 71 12.13 18.72 13.36
C ALA A 71 11.65 18.41 14.79
N PRO A 72 11.37 19.41 15.64
CA PRO A 72 10.96 19.17 17.02
C PRO A 72 9.65 18.38 17.15
N THR A 73 8.70 18.56 16.22
CA THR A 73 7.39 17.92 16.30
C THR A 73 7.22 16.78 15.28
N ALA A 74 6.46 15.75 15.66
CA ALA A 74 6.11 14.63 14.77
C ALA A 74 5.42 15.10 13.47
N LYS A 75 4.54 16.11 13.58
CA LYS A 75 3.83 16.69 12.44
C LYS A 75 4.78 17.32 11.42
N GLU A 76 5.80 18.04 11.88
CA GLU A 76 6.81 18.64 11.00
C GLU A 76 7.74 17.58 10.42
N ARG A 77 8.19 16.61 11.24
CA ARG A 77 9.08 15.53 10.78
C ARG A 77 8.45 14.69 9.69
N ARG A 78 7.21 14.24 9.88
CA ARG A 78 6.52 13.43 8.87
C ARG A 78 6.26 14.22 7.59
N GLY A 79 6.01 15.52 7.70
CA GLY A 79 5.89 16.43 6.56
C GLY A 79 7.21 16.60 5.79
N LYS A 80 8.36 16.58 6.48
CA LYS A 80 9.68 16.56 5.82
C LYS A 80 10.01 15.22 5.19
N LEU A 81 9.67 14.12 5.85
CA LEU A 81 9.99 12.76 5.41
C LEU A 81 9.14 12.34 4.20
N MET A 82 7.83 12.58 4.26
CA MET A 82 6.87 12.22 3.21
C MET A 82 5.99 13.42 2.83
N PRO A 83 6.57 14.44 2.16
CA PRO A 83 5.89 15.69 1.88
C PRO A 83 4.63 15.48 1.03
N PHE A 84 4.73 14.75 -0.09
CA PHE A 84 3.56 14.47 -0.92
C PHE A 84 2.43 13.79 -0.14
N PHE A 85 2.76 12.79 0.68
CA PHE A 85 1.76 12.07 1.45
C PHE A 85 1.04 12.98 2.46
N TRP A 86 1.79 13.76 3.25
CA TRP A 86 1.22 14.53 4.35
C TRP A 86 0.69 15.91 3.95
N THR A 87 1.32 16.58 2.99
CA THR A 87 0.96 17.94 2.58
C THR A 87 0.09 17.99 1.34
N THR A 88 0.01 16.89 0.58
CA THR A 88 -0.84 16.81 -0.61
C THR A 88 -1.94 15.78 -0.45
N LEU A 89 -1.59 14.49 -0.33
CA LEU A 89 -2.56 13.40 -0.36
C LEU A 89 -3.52 13.44 0.84
N MET A 90 -2.99 13.35 2.07
CA MET A 90 -3.80 13.36 3.29
C MET A 90 -4.46 14.71 3.57
N GLN A 91 -3.84 15.80 3.13
CA GLN A 91 -4.37 17.15 3.39
C GLN A 91 -5.61 17.45 2.53
N HIS A 92 -5.68 16.92 1.31
CA HIS A 92 -6.70 17.34 0.34
C HIS A 92 -7.59 16.21 -0.16
N TYR A 93 -7.14 14.96 -0.13
CA TYR A 93 -7.77 13.87 -0.86
C TYR A 93 -7.97 12.60 -0.04
N GLY A 94 -7.54 12.58 1.21
CA GLY A 94 -7.34 11.33 1.93
C GLY A 94 -7.86 11.30 3.36
N SER A 95 -7.89 10.09 3.87
CA SER A 95 -8.05 9.77 5.29
C SER A 95 -7.08 8.65 5.61
N ILE A 96 -6.66 8.56 6.88
CA ILE A 96 -5.66 7.60 7.32
C ILE A 96 -6.04 7.00 8.67
N ALA A 97 -5.81 5.70 8.82
CA ALA A 97 -5.97 4.94 10.04
C ALA A 97 -4.66 4.26 10.44
N GLY A 98 -4.52 3.92 11.72
CA GLY A 98 -3.35 3.22 12.26
C GLY A 98 -2.43 4.07 13.14
N ASN A 99 -2.81 5.33 13.43
CA ASN A 99 -2.06 6.16 14.38
C ASN A 99 -2.30 5.70 15.83
N ARG A 100 -1.36 4.89 16.34
CA ARG A 100 -1.45 4.29 17.68
C ARG A 100 -1.37 5.31 18.81
N ASP A 101 -0.67 6.43 18.60
CA ASP A 101 -0.59 7.53 19.58
C ASP A 101 -1.94 8.21 19.79
N LEU A 102 -2.83 8.13 18.78
CA LEU A 102 -4.22 8.59 18.84
C LEU A 102 -5.22 7.44 19.11
N GLY A 103 -4.73 6.26 19.47
CA GLY A 103 -5.58 5.09 19.72
C GLY A 103 -6.16 4.41 18.47
N SER A 104 -5.84 4.88 17.26
CA SER A 104 -6.26 4.23 16.00
C SER A 104 -5.36 3.02 15.72
N ARG A 105 -5.97 1.85 15.56
CA ARG A 105 -5.25 0.58 15.36
C ARG A 105 -5.71 -0.08 14.07
N VAL A 106 -4.77 -0.35 13.18
CA VAL A 106 -4.91 -1.26 12.04
C VAL A 106 -3.99 -2.45 12.31
N LYS A 107 -4.51 -3.65 12.18
CA LYS A 107 -3.77 -4.89 12.45
C LYS A 107 -4.16 -5.92 11.41
N VAL A 108 -3.18 -6.71 11.00
CA VAL A 108 -3.42 -7.96 10.31
C VAL A 108 -4.01 -8.99 11.28
N SER A 109 -4.78 -9.91 10.75
CA SER A 109 -5.36 -11.05 11.44
C SER A 109 -4.47 -12.30 11.35
N ASN A 110 -3.62 -12.40 10.31
CA ASN A 110 -2.64 -13.48 10.21
C ASN A 110 -1.65 -13.44 11.39
N THR A 111 -1.31 -14.62 11.88
CA THR A 111 -0.36 -14.80 13.00
C THR A 111 1.07 -15.04 12.54
N GLN A 112 1.27 -15.17 11.22
CA GLN A 112 2.57 -15.41 10.60
C GLN A 112 3.47 -14.17 10.65
N LEU A 113 2.90 -12.98 10.43
CA LEU A 113 3.56 -11.66 10.57
C LEU A 113 4.78 -11.47 9.64
N PHE A 114 4.73 -12.01 8.42
CA PHE A 114 5.71 -11.77 7.35
C PHE A 114 5.02 -11.64 5.97
N SER A 115 5.80 -11.37 4.92
CA SER A 115 5.37 -10.84 3.62
C SER A 115 4.24 -11.62 2.94
N TYR A 116 4.46 -12.87 2.49
CA TYR A 116 3.45 -13.60 1.70
C TYR A 116 2.09 -13.70 2.45
N PRO A 117 2.00 -14.18 3.71
CA PRO A 117 0.74 -14.19 4.45
C PRO A 117 0.08 -12.82 4.57
N GLY A 118 0.87 -11.76 4.75
CA GLY A 118 0.36 -10.39 4.82
C GLY A 118 -0.27 -9.92 3.51
N TYR A 119 0.40 -10.13 2.38
CA TYR A 119 -0.14 -9.78 1.06
C TYR A 119 -1.32 -10.65 0.66
N ALA A 120 -1.28 -11.95 0.98
CA ALA A 120 -2.40 -12.85 0.77
C ALA A 120 -3.63 -12.40 1.56
N GLU A 121 -3.47 -12.00 2.83
CA GLU A 121 -4.59 -11.48 3.63
C GLU A 121 -5.17 -10.19 3.04
N ILE A 122 -4.34 -9.27 2.55
CA ILE A 122 -4.82 -8.05 1.86
C ILE A 122 -5.70 -8.41 0.66
N LEU A 123 -5.29 -9.43 -0.11
CA LEU A 123 -5.94 -9.78 -1.37
C LEU A 123 -7.11 -10.73 -1.22
N THR A 124 -7.13 -11.60 -0.21
CA THR A 124 -8.22 -12.56 0.03
C THR A 124 -9.24 -12.02 1.03
N GLY A 125 -8.84 -11.07 1.88
CA GLY A 125 -9.68 -10.49 2.93
C GLY A 125 -9.75 -11.33 4.21
N GLU A 126 -9.02 -12.44 4.28
CA GLU A 126 -8.95 -13.31 5.46
C GLU A 126 -7.56 -13.95 5.62
N SER A 127 -7.23 -14.40 6.84
CA SER A 127 -5.99 -15.13 7.08
C SER A 127 -6.15 -16.62 6.81
N HIS A 128 -5.10 -17.23 6.26
CA HIS A 128 -5.03 -18.67 5.97
C HIS A 128 -3.79 -19.27 6.63
N ASP A 129 -3.65 -19.04 7.95
CA ASP A 129 -2.46 -19.36 8.75
C ASP A 129 -2.08 -20.85 8.76
N ASP A 130 -3.02 -21.75 8.44
CA ASP A 130 -2.83 -23.18 8.38
C ASP A 130 -2.18 -23.65 7.06
N LEU A 131 -2.29 -22.84 6.01
CA LEU A 131 -1.85 -23.20 4.66
C LEU A 131 -0.74 -22.28 4.15
N ILE A 132 -0.80 -20.99 4.45
CA ILE A 132 0.18 -19.98 4.01
C ILE A 132 1.18 -19.74 5.13
N THR A 133 2.20 -20.60 5.19
CA THR A 133 3.20 -20.62 6.28
C THR A 133 4.62 -20.30 5.82
N SER A 134 4.81 -19.87 4.58
CA SER A 134 6.13 -19.51 4.02
C SER A 134 6.00 -18.46 2.92
N ASN A 135 7.13 -17.90 2.49
CA ASN A 135 7.25 -17.06 1.29
C ASN A 135 7.49 -17.90 0.02
N ASP A 136 7.24 -19.21 0.05
CA ASP A 136 7.53 -20.06 -1.10
C ASP A 136 6.65 -19.68 -2.30
N ASN A 137 7.27 -19.72 -3.47
CA ASN A 137 6.66 -19.46 -4.76
C ASN A 137 5.65 -20.55 -5.13
N ARG A 138 4.42 -20.39 -4.63
CA ARG A 138 3.31 -21.31 -4.83
C ARG A 138 2.00 -20.53 -4.89
N HIS A 139 1.08 -20.96 -5.75
CA HIS A 139 -0.30 -20.48 -5.71
C HIS A 139 -1.11 -21.20 -4.62
N TYR A 140 -1.94 -20.45 -3.91
CA TYR A 140 -2.96 -20.99 -3.03
C TYR A 140 -4.34 -20.89 -3.68
N PRO A 141 -5.25 -21.86 -3.45
CA PRO A 141 -6.53 -21.94 -4.15
C PRO A 141 -7.59 -20.99 -3.54
N PHE A 142 -7.18 -19.76 -3.21
CA PHE A 142 -8.05 -18.74 -2.64
C PHE A 142 -8.25 -17.62 -3.67
N PRO A 143 -9.50 -17.34 -4.09
CA PRO A 143 -9.75 -16.27 -5.04
C PRO A 143 -9.38 -14.93 -4.41
N THR A 144 -8.66 -14.10 -5.15
CA THR A 144 -8.33 -12.75 -4.68
C THR A 144 -9.42 -11.75 -5.05
N VAL A 145 -9.44 -10.61 -4.38
CA VAL A 145 -10.28 -9.46 -4.72
C VAL A 145 -10.04 -8.98 -6.15
N LEU A 146 -8.83 -9.19 -6.70
CA LEU A 146 -8.52 -8.87 -8.09
C LEU A 146 -9.28 -9.79 -9.06
N GLU A 147 -9.26 -11.10 -8.81
CA GLU A 147 -10.04 -12.07 -9.60
C GLU A 147 -11.54 -11.83 -9.45
N PHE A 148 -12.00 -11.58 -8.21
CA PHE A 148 -13.39 -11.24 -7.94
C PHE A 148 -13.85 -10.00 -8.71
N LEU A 149 -13.08 -8.91 -8.68
CA LEU A 149 -13.41 -7.68 -9.41
C LEU A 149 -13.37 -7.88 -10.92
N LYS A 150 -12.40 -8.64 -11.42
CA LYS A 150 -12.33 -8.99 -12.84
C LYS A 150 -13.61 -9.69 -13.29
N ASP A 151 -14.01 -10.73 -12.58
CA ASP A 151 -15.14 -11.57 -12.98
C ASP A 151 -16.48 -10.85 -12.74
N SER A 152 -16.64 -10.16 -11.61
CA SER A 152 -17.87 -9.44 -11.24
C SER A 152 -18.18 -8.27 -12.18
N LEU A 153 -17.14 -7.65 -12.75
CA LEU A 153 -17.27 -6.52 -13.67
C LEU A 153 -17.04 -6.92 -15.14
N ALA A 154 -16.90 -8.22 -15.43
CA ALA A 154 -16.63 -8.76 -16.77
C ALA A 154 -15.44 -8.09 -17.48
N LEU A 155 -14.36 -7.86 -16.73
CA LEU A 155 -13.14 -7.19 -17.20
C LEU A 155 -12.18 -8.16 -17.90
N THR A 156 -11.35 -7.62 -18.78
CA THR A 156 -10.21 -8.36 -19.34
C THR A 156 -9.03 -8.40 -18.37
N ASN A 157 -8.07 -9.30 -18.60
CA ASN A 157 -6.86 -9.39 -17.79
C ASN A 157 -6.06 -8.08 -17.78
N THR A 158 -6.01 -7.35 -18.90
CA THR A 158 -5.32 -6.04 -18.98
C THR A 158 -6.06 -4.91 -18.25
N GLN A 159 -7.30 -5.14 -17.80
CA GLN A 159 -8.06 -4.17 -17.01
C GLN A 159 -7.93 -4.39 -15.51
N VAL A 160 -7.25 -5.47 -15.10
CA VAL A 160 -6.91 -5.79 -13.71
C VAL A 160 -5.44 -6.18 -13.68
N ALA A 161 -4.57 -5.26 -13.29
CA ALA A 161 -3.12 -5.42 -13.43
C ALA A 161 -2.38 -5.22 -12.11
N THR A 162 -1.35 -6.02 -11.88
CA THR A 162 -0.40 -5.87 -10.77
C THR A 162 1.01 -5.67 -11.29
N PHE A 163 1.66 -4.61 -10.84
CA PHE A 163 3.09 -4.36 -11.05
C PHE A 163 3.77 -4.39 -9.69
N ALA A 164 4.71 -5.31 -9.52
CA ALA A 164 5.38 -5.55 -8.26
C ALA A 164 6.90 -5.48 -8.39
N SER A 165 7.57 -5.08 -7.32
CA SER A 165 9.03 -5.10 -7.26
C SER A 165 9.56 -6.49 -6.89
N TRP A 166 8.87 -7.24 -6.04
CA TRP A 166 9.25 -8.58 -5.61
C TRP A 166 8.63 -9.66 -6.50
N GLU A 167 9.44 -10.59 -7.02
CA GLU A 167 9.00 -11.65 -7.96
C GLU A 167 7.89 -12.56 -7.42
N THR A 168 7.84 -12.78 -6.10
CA THR A 168 6.85 -13.68 -5.49
C THR A 168 5.41 -13.21 -5.68
N PHE A 169 5.19 -11.95 -6.06
CA PHE A 169 3.88 -11.46 -6.49
C PHE A 169 3.31 -12.22 -7.69
N ASN A 170 4.11 -12.89 -8.50
CA ASN A 170 3.61 -13.83 -9.52
C ASN A 170 2.74 -14.94 -8.92
N TRP A 171 2.97 -15.30 -7.67
CA TRP A 171 2.30 -16.40 -6.97
C TRP A 171 1.20 -15.93 -6.03
N ILE A 172 1.37 -14.75 -5.42
CA ILE A 172 0.46 -14.19 -4.40
C ILE A 172 -0.83 -13.65 -5.02
N VAL A 173 -0.75 -13.01 -6.19
CA VAL A 173 -1.81 -12.11 -6.69
C VAL A 173 -3.07 -12.82 -7.19
N SER A 174 -2.97 -14.10 -7.48
CA SER A 174 -4.07 -14.89 -8.03
C SER A 174 -3.89 -16.37 -7.71
N GLN A 175 -5.01 -17.09 -7.64
CA GLN A 175 -4.99 -18.54 -7.42
C GLN A 175 -4.47 -19.33 -8.64
N ARG A 176 -4.44 -18.70 -9.83
CA ARG A 176 -4.04 -19.31 -11.10
C ARG A 176 -3.29 -18.30 -11.95
N GLU A 177 -2.13 -18.70 -12.46
CA GLU A 177 -1.36 -17.94 -13.44
C GLU A 177 -2.23 -17.46 -14.60
N GLY A 178 -2.02 -16.20 -15.01
CA GLY A 178 -2.73 -15.59 -16.13
C GLY A 178 -4.18 -15.20 -15.85
N SER A 179 -4.66 -15.27 -14.60
CA SER A 179 -6.01 -14.79 -14.25
C SER A 179 -6.14 -13.27 -14.33
N VAL A 180 -5.04 -12.55 -14.10
CA VAL A 180 -4.90 -11.08 -14.17
C VAL A 180 -3.55 -10.75 -14.80
N THR A 181 -3.34 -9.51 -15.25
CA THR A 181 -2.01 -9.09 -15.71
C THR A 181 -1.07 -8.95 -14.50
N VAL A 182 0.11 -9.56 -14.57
CA VAL A 182 1.14 -9.48 -13.52
C VAL A 182 2.47 -9.18 -14.19
N ASN A 183 3.25 -8.29 -13.59
CA ASN A 183 4.65 -8.07 -13.95
C ASN A 183 5.43 -7.81 -12.65
N ALA A 184 6.27 -8.76 -12.26
CA ALA A 184 6.89 -8.78 -10.94
C ALA A 184 8.39 -9.10 -11.02
N GLY A 185 9.19 -8.52 -10.12
CA GLY A 185 10.64 -8.76 -10.11
C GLY A 185 11.31 -8.36 -11.43
N PHE A 186 12.39 -9.05 -11.78
CA PHE A 186 13.15 -8.81 -13.01
C PHE A 186 12.48 -9.47 -14.24
N GLU A 187 11.29 -9.01 -14.57
CA GLU A 187 10.53 -9.43 -15.76
C GLU A 187 10.47 -8.31 -16.80
N PRO A 188 10.64 -8.63 -18.10
CA PRO A 188 10.39 -7.65 -19.15
C PRO A 188 8.89 -7.28 -19.19
N TYR A 189 8.61 -5.99 -19.34
CA TYR A 189 7.27 -5.50 -19.68
C TYR A 189 7.22 -5.14 -21.16
N GLU A 190 6.67 -6.04 -21.98
CA GLU A 190 6.61 -5.85 -23.43
C GLU A 190 5.73 -4.65 -23.80
N HIS A 191 6.31 -3.66 -24.45
CA HIS A 191 5.61 -2.45 -24.89
C HIS A 191 6.26 -1.87 -26.16
N PRO A 192 5.46 -1.32 -27.10
CA PRO A 192 5.99 -0.79 -28.37
C PRO A 192 6.86 0.47 -28.20
N GLU A 193 6.72 1.19 -27.08
CA GLU A 193 7.48 2.41 -26.83
C GLU A 193 8.97 2.12 -26.57
N GLU A 194 9.85 2.73 -27.37
CA GLU A 194 11.31 2.54 -27.29
C GLU A 194 11.88 2.86 -25.89
N ALA A 195 11.31 3.86 -25.21
CA ALA A 195 11.73 4.22 -23.86
C ALA A 195 11.51 3.09 -22.85
N LEU A 196 10.40 2.33 -22.96
CA LEU A 196 10.13 1.19 -22.09
C LEU A 196 10.98 -0.03 -22.48
N GLN A 197 11.27 -0.21 -23.76
CA GLN A 197 12.24 -1.23 -24.20
C GLN A 197 13.65 -0.93 -23.65
N ALA A 198 14.03 0.34 -23.55
CA ALA A 198 15.26 0.74 -22.89
C ALA A 198 15.23 0.44 -21.38
N LEU A 199 14.14 0.77 -20.69
CA LEU A 199 13.95 0.41 -19.27
C LEU A 199 14.02 -1.11 -19.04
N ASN A 200 13.43 -1.91 -19.94
CA ASN A 200 13.51 -3.37 -19.87
C ASN A 200 14.94 -3.88 -19.90
N ARG A 201 15.84 -3.25 -20.68
CA ARG A 201 17.27 -3.61 -20.66
C ARG A 201 17.95 -3.12 -19.39
N GLN A 202 17.70 -1.86 -19.01
CA GLN A 202 18.36 -1.20 -17.89
C GLN A 202 18.10 -1.90 -16.55
N GLN A 203 16.91 -2.46 -16.30
CA GLN A 203 16.66 -3.17 -15.05
C GLN A 203 17.61 -4.37 -14.84
N PHE A 204 18.08 -5.02 -15.90
CA PHE A 204 19.03 -6.14 -15.81
C PHE A 204 20.50 -5.67 -15.72
N GLU A 205 20.79 -4.45 -16.17
CA GLU A 205 22.12 -3.82 -16.08
C GLU A 205 22.33 -3.08 -14.75
N THR A 206 21.24 -2.71 -14.08
CA THR A 206 21.21 -1.98 -12.80
C THR A 206 20.49 -2.81 -11.75
N LYS A 207 20.99 -4.02 -11.53
CA LYS A 207 20.44 -4.88 -10.49
C LYS A 207 20.57 -4.22 -9.13
N THR A 208 19.56 -4.43 -8.30
CA THR A 208 19.65 -4.19 -6.87
C THR A 208 20.66 -5.18 -6.26
N PRO A 209 21.06 -5.00 -4.99
CA PRO A 209 21.78 -6.03 -4.24
C PRO A 209 20.99 -7.33 -4.03
N TRP A 210 19.70 -7.37 -4.36
CA TRP A 210 18.77 -8.47 -4.06
C TRP A 210 18.29 -9.13 -5.36
N ASP A 211 18.50 -10.43 -5.52
CA ASP A 211 18.25 -11.10 -6.81
C ASP A 211 16.76 -11.23 -7.19
N THR A 212 15.85 -11.04 -6.23
CA THR A 212 14.40 -11.28 -6.38
C THR A 212 13.56 -10.01 -6.39
N VAL A 213 14.17 -8.85 -6.12
CA VAL A 213 13.48 -7.56 -6.02
C VAL A 213 14.13 -6.54 -6.96
N ARG A 214 13.39 -6.05 -7.95
CA ARG A 214 13.86 -4.96 -8.81
C ARG A 214 13.65 -3.61 -8.12
N HIS A 215 14.36 -2.57 -8.59
CA HIS A 215 14.10 -1.20 -8.13
C HIS A 215 12.63 -0.80 -8.36
N ASP A 216 12.02 -0.14 -7.37
CA ASP A 216 10.65 0.36 -7.41
C ASP A 216 10.44 1.35 -8.55
N PHE A 217 11.50 2.03 -8.97
CA PHE A 217 11.50 2.89 -10.14
C PHE A 217 11.00 2.16 -11.40
N TYR A 218 11.48 0.95 -11.67
CA TYR A 218 11.06 0.19 -12.85
C TYR A 218 9.62 -0.29 -12.70
N THR A 219 9.25 -0.82 -11.53
CA THR A 219 7.87 -1.20 -11.20
C THR A 219 6.90 -0.04 -11.45
N PHE A 220 7.22 1.14 -10.93
CA PHE A 220 6.42 2.34 -11.10
C PHE A 220 6.32 2.75 -12.57
N ARG A 221 7.43 2.79 -13.31
CA ARG A 221 7.42 3.21 -14.73
C ARG A 221 6.62 2.26 -15.61
N PHE A 222 6.73 0.95 -15.40
CA PHE A 222 5.93 -0.03 -16.13
C PHE A 222 4.45 0.04 -15.76
N GLY A 223 4.12 0.14 -14.46
CA GLY A 223 2.74 0.31 -14.01
C GLY A 223 2.08 1.57 -14.56
N MET A 224 2.80 2.70 -14.58
CA MET A 224 2.29 3.94 -15.16
C MET A 224 2.11 3.87 -16.67
N ALA A 225 2.99 3.18 -17.39
CA ALA A 225 2.81 2.92 -18.82
C ALA A 225 1.58 2.05 -19.08
N HIS A 226 1.38 1.00 -18.30
CA HIS A 226 0.18 0.17 -18.39
C HIS A 226 -1.09 0.98 -18.10
N LEU A 227 -1.06 1.84 -17.08
CA LEU A 227 -2.15 2.74 -16.75
C LEU A 227 -2.53 3.67 -17.91
N ALA A 228 -1.51 4.20 -18.61
CA ALA A 228 -1.70 5.09 -19.76
C ALA A 228 -2.21 4.35 -21.01
N THR A 229 -1.77 3.11 -21.24
CA THR A 229 -2.11 2.34 -22.45
C THR A 229 -3.45 1.63 -22.34
N TYR A 230 -3.75 1.01 -21.19
CA TYR A 230 -4.90 0.12 -21.04
C TYR A 230 -6.03 0.70 -20.19
N HIS A 231 -5.79 1.80 -19.48
CA HIS A 231 -6.76 2.41 -18.55
C HIS A 231 -7.45 1.36 -17.66
N PRO A 232 -6.68 0.54 -16.91
CA PRO A 232 -7.23 -0.53 -16.09
C PRO A 232 -8.22 0.01 -15.05
N LYS A 233 -9.23 -0.82 -14.77
CA LYS A 233 -10.21 -0.57 -13.70
C LYS A 233 -9.62 -0.84 -12.34
N VAL A 234 -8.67 -1.77 -12.27
CA VAL A 234 -7.94 -2.10 -11.04
C VAL A 234 -6.45 -2.15 -11.34
N LEU A 235 -5.66 -1.34 -10.63
CA LEU A 235 -4.21 -1.38 -10.69
C LEU A 235 -3.64 -1.61 -9.29
N TYR A 236 -2.75 -2.58 -9.14
CA TYR A 236 -2.00 -2.78 -7.92
C TYR A 236 -0.51 -2.49 -8.16
N LEU A 237 0.03 -1.51 -7.45
CA LEU A 237 1.47 -1.23 -7.38
C LEU A 237 2.04 -1.75 -6.04
N ALA A 238 2.86 -2.80 -6.09
CA ALA A 238 3.50 -3.37 -4.91
C ALA A 238 5.00 -3.04 -4.89
N LEU A 239 5.38 -2.11 -4.03
CA LEU A 239 6.74 -1.57 -3.93
C LEU A 239 7.48 -2.23 -2.77
N GLY A 240 8.77 -2.55 -2.96
CA GLY A 240 9.54 -3.43 -2.09
C GLY A 240 10.81 -2.83 -1.50
N GLU A 241 11.38 -1.75 -2.07
CA GLU A 241 12.75 -1.34 -1.71
C GLU A 241 12.89 -0.95 -0.23
N THR A 242 11.85 -0.41 0.41
CA THR A 242 11.91 -0.03 1.82
C THR A 242 12.16 -1.21 2.76
N ASP A 243 11.71 -2.41 2.41
CA ASP A 243 11.95 -3.63 3.21
C ASP A 243 13.38 -4.14 3.03
N ASP A 244 13.81 -4.23 1.78
CA ASP A 244 15.15 -4.69 1.42
C ASP A 244 16.25 -3.82 2.05
N TRP A 245 16.11 -2.49 2.01
CA TRP A 245 17.03 -1.59 2.70
C TRP A 245 17.00 -1.79 4.22
N ALA A 246 15.83 -2.06 4.80
CA ALA A 246 15.68 -2.33 6.22
C ALA A 246 16.35 -3.65 6.63
N HIS A 247 16.25 -4.71 5.82
CA HIS A 247 16.92 -5.99 6.03
C HIS A 247 18.44 -5.84 6.07
N ASP A 248 19.00 -4.98 5.22
CA ASP A 248 20.43 -4.65 5.20
C ASP A 248 20.85 -3.64 6.28
N ARG A 249 19.93 -3.25 7.17
CA ARG A 249 20.14 -2.24 8.24
C ARG A 249 20.58 -0.88 7.70
N ARG A 250 20.07 -0.52 6.52
CA ARG A 250 20.31 0.76 5.83
C ARG A 250 19.07 1.66 5.91
N TYR A 251 18.66 1.96 7.14
CA TYR A 251 17.59 2.90 7.48
C TYR A 251 17.97 4.37 7.28
#